data_AF-A0A6C0I8L1-F1
#
_entry.id   AF-A0A6C0I8L1-F1
#
_cell.length_a   1.000
_cell.length_b   1.000
_cell.length_c   1.000
_cell.angle_alpha   90.00
_cell.angle_beta   90.00
_cell.angle_gamma   90.00
#
_symmetry.space_group_name_H-M   'P 1'
#
loop_
_entity.id
_entity.type
_entity.pdbx_description
1 polymer ?
#
loop_
_entity_poly.entity_id
_entity_poly.type
_entity_poly.pdbx_seq_one_letter_code
_entity_poly.pdbx_strand_id
1 'polypeptide(L)'
;MDDFNVSSLHESKNEWGARLLTILTPLIIEGFKSIFDESVTLCRTNNEMDKYLMTFQNLITRIPKWNATIIETERKRIIEKSCCNYLEELVTCVHIIQLKLLTAMRVGQKQKKIDINIPKLDDFIHKSYVNVARKVYKNVYLFEISTVPLQVQKHNRELEIIVQECILNAVRESIPIESILRAYMDETVEEDVIEEIKEQVVEKSAPENARGESEFISEVKAKDKEAQIIKQAEEAQALKNTGSSSLKFNDVDAVLNDNNKEEFVNAPKSLDRLEEISKMRNEQRKKDEEDDEVLKISDQDVELGSLDVHIIGQPEVKLDDSFLLNDIEILT
;
A
#
# COMPACT_ATOMS: atom_id res chain seq x y z
N MET A 1 -18.06 -11.58 -10.19
CA MET A 1 -18.16 -10.11 -10.06
C MET A 1 -17.21 -9.73 -8.95
N ASP A 2 -15.92 -9.68 -9.29
CA ASP A 2 -14.79 -9.51 -8.37
C ASP A 2 -13.74 -8.71 -9.15
N ASP A 3 -14.03 -7.43 -9.38
CA ASP A 3 -13.22 -6.56 -10.24
C ASP A 3 -11.96 -6.05 -9.49
N PHE A 4 -11.23 -6.98 -8.87
CA PHE A 4 -9.96 -6.74 -8.20
C PHE A 4 -8.87 -6.48 -9.24
N ASN A 5 -8.84 -5.25 -9.77
CA ASN A 5 -7.67 -4.75 -10.46
C ASN A 5 -6.46 -4.89 -9.52
N VAL A 6 -5.46 -5.69 -9.95
CA VAL A 6 -4.24 -5.97 -9.17
C VAL A 6 -3.53 -4.68 -8.75
N SER A 7 -3.60 -3.62 -9.57
CA SER A 7 -3.09 -2.30 -9.22
C SER A 7 -3.73 -1.71 -7.96
N SER A 8 -5.06 -1.85 -7.80
CA SER A 8 -5.79 -1.35 -6.64
C SER A 8 -5.51 -2.17 -5.38
N LEU A 9 -5.27 -3.49 -5.51
CA LEU A 9 -4.78 -4.32 -4.39
C LEU A 9 -3.36 -3.94 -3.96
N HIS A 10 -2.47 -3.59 -4.90
CA HIS A 10 -1.13 -3.09 -4.59
C HIS A 10 -1.15 -1.71 -3.92
N GLU A 11 -1.99 -0.78 -4.40
CA GLU A 11 -2.19 0.53 -3.79
C GLU A 11 -2.76 0.42 -2.37
N SER A 12 -3.83 -0.38 -2.20
CA SER A 12 -4.42 -0.68 -0.89
C SER A 12 -3.39 -1.29 0.07
N LYS A 13 -2.59 -2.26 -0.40
CA LYS A 13 -1.50 -2.85 0.41
C LYS A 13 -0.52 -1.78 0.89
N ASN A 14 -0.14 -0.85 0.02
CA ASN A 14 0.84 0.18 0.36
C ASN A 14 0.28 1.15 1.41
N GLU A 15 -0.96 1.62 1.25
CA GLU A 15 -1.61 2.52 2.21
C GLU A 15 -1.81 1.85 3.59
N TRP A 16 -2.50 0.70 3.64
CA TRP A 16 -2.74 0.01 4.92
C TRP A 16 -1.43 -0.49 5.56
N GLY A 17 -0.43 -0.85 4.75
CA GLY A 17 0.92 -1.19 5.22
C GLY A 17 1.67 0.00 5.80
N ALA A 18 1.68 1.15 5.12
CA ALA A 18 2.30 2.39 5.63
C ALA A 18 1.58 2.92 6.89
N ARG A 19 0.25 2.78 6.96
CA ARG A 19 -0.55 3.11 8.14
C ARG A 19 -0.17 2.22 9.33
N LEU A 20 -0.05 0.91 9.11
CA LEU A 20 0.39 -0.05 10.13
C LEU A 20 1.81 0.25 10.63
N LEU A 21 2.75 0.57 9.71
CA LEU A 21 4.12 0.93 10.06
C LEU A 21 4.20 2.20 10.89
N THR A 22 3.50 3.26 10.48
CA THR A 22 3.47 4.55 11.20
C THR A 22 2.97 4.40 12.64
N ILE A 23 2.03 3.48 12.88
CA ILE A 23 1.50 3.21 14.22
C ILE A 23 2.43 2.31 15.05
N LEU A 24 2.85 1.15 14.51
CA LEU A 24 3.60 0.15 15.30
C LEU A 24 5.07 0.50 15.52
N THR A 25 5.72 1.17 14.57
CA THR A 25 7.16 1.47 14.65
C THR A 25 7.57 2.22 15.92
N PRO A 26 6.99 3.40 16.27
CA PRO A 26 7.36 4.11 17.48
C PRO A 26 7.04 3.33 18.75
N LEU A 27 5.95 2.54 18.77
CA LEU A 27 5.52 1.77 19.94
C LEU A 27 6.46 0.59 20.23
N ILE A 28 6.93 -0.10 19.17
CA ILE A 28 7.93 -1.17 19.30
C ILE A 28 9.28 -0.58 19.73
N ILE A 29 9.71 0.55 19.14
CA ILE A 29 10.92 1.27 19.58
C ILE A 29 10.85 1.63 21.07
N GLU A 30 9.71 2.12 21.54
CA GLU A 30 9.51 2.44 22.95
C GLU A 30 9.61 1.20 23.86
N GLY A 31 9.11 0.04 23.41
CA GLY A 31 9.28 -1.22 24.14
C GLY A 31 10.74 -1.65 24.24
N PHE A 32 11.52 -1.54 23.15
CA PHE A 32 12.97 -1.80 23.20
C PHE A 32 13.72 -0.79 24.07
N LYS A 33 13.30 0.49 24.10
CA LYS A 33 13.83 1.50 25.02
C LYS A 33 13.52 1.16 26.49
N SER A 34 12.30 0.71 26.80
CA SER A 34 11.96 0.24 28.15
C SER A 34 12.82 -0.94 28.62
N ILE A 35 13.13 -1.90 27.73
CA ILE A 35 14.03 -3.03 28.03
C ILE A 35 15.48 -2.56 28.19
N PHE A 36 15.88 -1.52 27.46
CA PHE A 36 17.19 -0.88 27.61
C PHE A 36 17.32 -0.16 28.96
N ASP A 37 16.33 0.66 29.34
CA ASP A 37 16.33 1.40 30.59
C ASP A 37 16.31 0.45 31.82
N GLU A 38 15.62 -0.69 31.72
CA GLU A 38 15.72 -1.79 32.70
C GLU A 38 17.16 -2.32 32.79
N SER A 39 17.81 -2.60 31.65
CA SER A 39 19.19 -3.11 31.60
C SER A 39 20.21 -2.14 32.21
N VAL A 40 20.06 -0.83 31.95
CA VAL A 40 20.91 0.23 32.53
C VAL A 40 20.66 0.35 34.03
N THR A 41 19.40 0.27 34.47
CA THR A 41 19.04 0.31 35.90
C THR A 41 19.60 -0.88 36.66
N LEU A 42 19.55 -2.09 36.07
CA LEU A 42 20.13 -3.31 36.65
C LEU A 42 21.66 -3.20 36.76
N CYS A 43 22.34 -2.69 35.73
CA CYS A 43 23.79 -2.50 35.76
C CYS A 43 24.21 -1.42 36.78
N ARG A 44 23.41 -0.35 36.94
CA ARG A 44 23.62 0.68 37.97
C ARG A 44 23.49 0.09 39.39
N THR A 45 22.47 -0.72 39.66
CA THR A 45 22.30 -1.38 40.96
C THR A 45 23.46 -2.33 41.29
N ASN A 46 24.02 -3.01 40.29
CA ASN A 46 25.12 -3.95 40.45
C ASN A 46 26.51 -3.30 40.38
N ASN A 47 26.61 -1.98 40.13
CA ASN A 47 27.85 -1.25 39.84
C ASN A 47 28.65 -1.76 38.60
N GLU A 48 28.02 -2.51 37.69
CA GLU A 48 28.65 -3.05 36.48
C GLU A 48 28.29 -2.24 35.23
N MET A 49 28.42 -0.91 35.30
CA MET A 49 27.95 0.01 34.25
C MET A 49 28.51 -0.29 32.86
N ASP A 50 29.76 -0.72 32.74
CA ASP A 50 30.41 -1.02 31.45
C ASP A 50 29.74 -2.18 30.69
N LYS A 51 28.98 -3.04 31.39
CA LYS A 51 28.33 -4.22 30.80
C LYS A 51 26.90 -3.95 30.31
N TYR A 52 26.41 -2.72 30.35
CA TYR A 52 25.02 -2.37 30.02
C TYR A 52 24.54 -2.95 28.67
N LEU A 53 25.34 -2.82 27.60
CA LEU A 53 25.03 -3.38 26.28
C LEU A 53 24.95 -4.92 26.27
N MET A 54 25.79 -5.60 27.05
CA MET A 54 25.76 -7.06 27.20
C MET A 54 24.54 -7.52 28.01
N THR A 55 24.16 -6.76 29.05
CA THR A 55 22.92 -6.99 29.81
C THR A 55 21.69 -6.79 28.91
N PHE A 56 21.69 -5.76 28.07
CA PHE A 56 20.62 -5.53 27.08
C PHE A 56 20.51 -6.69 26.07
N GLN A 57 21.63 -7.18 25.51
CA GLN A 57 21.64 -8.40 24.68
C GLN A 57 21.07 -9.62 25.41
N ASN A 58 21.41 -9.81 26.69
CA ASN A 58 20.90 -10.90 27.52
C ASN A 58 19.39 -10.80 27.80
N LEU A 59 18.82 -9.59 27.84
CA LEU A 59 17.36 -9.39 27.90
C LEU A 59 16.69 -9.62 26.53
N ILE A 60 17.25 -9.08 25.45
CA ILE A 60 16.75 -9.28 24.07
C ILE A 60 16.67 -10.78 23.72
N THR A 61 17.65 -11.57 24.15
CA THR A 61 17.69 -13.03 23.94
C THR A 61 16.52 -13.78 24.61
N ARG A 62 15.80 -13.14 25.55
CA ARG A 62 14.61 -13.69 26.21
C ARG A 62 13.30 -13.39 25.47
N ILE A 63 13.27 -12.43 24.54
CA ILE A 63 12.06 -12.03 23.79
C ILE A 63 11.40 -13.22 23.06
N PRO A 64 12.13 -14.12 22.37
CA PRO A 64 11.54 -15.33 21.77
C PRO A 64 10.98 -16.35 22.77
N LYS A 65 11.15 -16.13 24.07
CA LYS A 65 10.71 -17.01 25.17
C LYS A 65 9.72 -16.30 26.13
N TRP A 66 9.12 -15.19 25.70
CA TRP A 66 8.08 -14.51 26.46
C TRP A 66 6.86 -15.42 26.69
N ASN A 67 6.25 -15.28 27.86
CA ASN A 67 4.98 -15.94 28.19
C ASN A 67 3.80 -15.17 27.59
N ALA A 68 2.67 -15.85 27.35
CA ALA A 68 1.46 -15.24 26.82
C ALA A 68 0.97 -14.04 27.64
N THR A 69 1.16 -14.06 28.97
CA THR A 69 0.82 -12.92 29.85
C THR A 69 1.68 -11.67 29.59
N ILE A 70 2.95 -11.83 29.22
CA ILE A 70 3.84 -10.73 28.85
C ILE A 70 3.40 -10.16 27.50
N ILE A 71 3.11 -11.03 26.53
CA ILE A 71 2.62 -10.64 25.21
C ILE A 71 1.26 -9.91 25.32
N GLU A 72 0.35 -10.37 26.16
CA GLU A 72 -0.96 -9.74 26.37
C GLU A 72 -0.84 -8.36 27.06
N THR A 73 0.12 -8.22 27.98
CA THR A 73 0.42 -6.95 28.66
C THR A 73 1.03 -5.95 27.66
N GLU A 74 1.93 -6.42 26.80
CA GLU A 74 2.54 -5.64 25.74
C GLU A 74 1.52 -5.23 24.66
N ARG A 75 0.59 -6.12 24.28
CA ARG A 75 -0.55 -5.79 23.42
C ARG A 75 -1.39 -4.66 24.01
N LYS A 76 -1.73 -4.73 25.30
CA LYS A 76 -2.50 -3.68 26.00
C LYS A 76 -1.74 -2.35 25.98
N ARG A 77 -0.45 -2.35 26.33
CA ARG A 77 0.44 -1.18 26.25
C ARG A 77 0.45 -0.54 24.85
N ILE A 78 0.52 -1.35 23.80
CA ILE A 78 0.48 -0.91 22.41
C ILE A 78 -0.89 -0.32 22.04
N ILE A 79 -2.00 -0.98 22.38
CA ILE A 79 -3.35 -0.47 22.10
C ILE A 79 -3.58 0.86 22.82
N GLU A 80 -3.31 0.93 24.13
CA GLU A 80 -3.46 2.14 24.96
C GLU A 80 -2.66 3.32 24.43
N LYS A 81 -1.38 3.12 24.05
CA LYS A 81 -0.52 4.20 23.52
C LYS A 81 -0.71 4.53 22.05
N SER A 82 -1.25 3.60 21.25
CA SER A 82 -1.58 3.86 19.84
C SER A 82 -2.82 4.74 19.66
N CYS A 83 -3.69 4.83 20.68
CA CYS A 83 -5.06 5.35 20.58
C CYS A 83 -5.87 4.71 19.43
N CYS A 84 -5.50 3.52 18.98
CA CYS A 84 -6.02 2.86 17.78
C CYS A 84 -6.86 1.63 18.15
N ASN A 85 -8.14 1.87 18.43
CA ASN A 85 -9.09 0.81 18.81
C ASN A 85 -9.25 -0.27 17.72
N TYR A 86 -8.98 0.07 16.45
CA TYR A 86 -9.07 -0.82 15.29
C TYR A 86 -7.75 -1.50 14.92
N LEU A 87 -6.73 -1.53 15.80
CA LEU A 87 -5.42 -2.10 15.47
C LEU A 87 -5.47 -3.58 15.08
N GLU A 88 -6.35 -4.38 15.71
CA GLU A 88 -6.55 -5.79 15.36
C GLU A 88 -7.22 -5.95 13.99
N GLU A 89 -8.18 -5.07 13.66
CA GLU A 89 -8.84 -5.02 12.35
C GLU A 89 -7.87 -4.55 11.25
N LEU A 90 -6.98 -3.59 11.55
CA LEU A 90 -5.93 -3.10 10.64
C LEU A 90 -4.91 -4.21 10.32
N VAL A 91 -4.42 -4.92 11.33
CA VAL A 91 -3.52 -6.07 11.15
C VAL A 91 -4.23 -7.17 10.34
N THR A 92 -5.50 -7.46 10.65
CA THR A 92 -6.33 -8.43 9.90
C THR A 92 -6.50 -8.00 8.44
N CYS A 93 -6.79 -6.72 8.18
CA CYS A 93 -6.94 -6.16 6.84
C CYS A 93 -5.66 -6.29 6.01
N VAL A 94 -4.50 -5.93 6.58
CA VAL A 94 -3.20 -6.06 5.91
C VAL A 94 -2.89 -7.53 5.54
N HIS A 95 -3.18 -8.48 6.43
CA HIS A 95 -3.06 -9.91 6.12
C HIS A 95 -4.03 -10.33 5.01
N ILE A 96 -5.32 -9.96 5.07
CA ILE A 96 -6.31 -10.29 4.03
C ILE A 96 -5.91 -9.72 2.66
N ILE A 97 -5.42 -8.48 2.59
CA ILE A 97 -4.97 -7.87 1.33
C ILE A 97 -3.74 -8.61 0.79
N GLN A 98 -2.75 -8.93 1.63
CA GLN A 98 -1.56 -9.65 1.18
C GLN A 98 -1.88 -11.11 0.77
N LEU A 99 -2.86 -11.76 1.41
CA LEU A 99 -3.42 -13.04 0.95
C LEU A 99 -4.13 -12.90 -0.39
N LYS A 100 -5.05 -11.93 -0.53
CA LYS A 100 -5.75 -11.66 -1.80
C LYS A 100 -4.77 -11.43 -2.95
N LEU A 101 -3.74 -10.61 -2.74
CA LEU A 101 -2.70 -10.32 -3.73
C LEU A 101 -1.95 -11.60 -4.16
N LEU A 102 -1.58 -12.48 -3.23
CA LEU A 102 -0.96 -13.77 -3.56
C LEU A 102 -1.92 -14.69 -4.34
N THR A 103 -3.19 -14.76 -3.94
CA THR A 103 -4.22 -15.58 -4.62
C THR A 103 -4.65 -15.01 -5.98
N ALA A 104 -4.42 -13.71 -6.23
CA ALA A 104 -4.72 -13.05 -7.50
C ALA A 104 -3.67 -13.34 -8.59
N MET A 105 -2.46 -13.79 -8.21
CA MET A 105 -1.43 -14.26 -9.17
C MET A 105 -1.64 -15.73 -9.59
N ARG A 106 -2.80 -16.32 -9.32
CA ARG A 106 -3.14 -17.70 -9.67
C ARG A 106 -3.29 -17.88 -11.18
N VAL A 107 -2.66 -18.92 -11.73
CA VAL A 107 -2.72 -19.25 -13.17
C VAL A 107 -3.99 -20.04 -13.53
N GLY A 108 -4.47 -20.92 -12.63
CA GLY A 108 -5.66 -21.75 -12.87
C GLY A 108 -7.00 -21.00 -12.82
N GLN A 109 -7.98 -21.43 -13.61
CA GLN A 109 -9.29 -20.77 -13.70
C GLN A 109 -10.23 -21.06 -12.50
N LYS A 110 -10.17 -22.27 -11.92
CA LYS A 110 -11.09 -22.74 -10.87
C LYS A 110 -10.84 -22.02 -9.52
N GLN A 111 -11.91 -21.54 -8.89
CA GLN A 111 -11.84 -20.95 -7.54
C GLN A 111 -11.80 -22.04 -6.45
N LYS A 112 -10.60 -22.53 -6.10
CA LYS A 112 -10.42 -23.30 -4.85
C LYS A 112 -10.63 -22.37 -3.65
N LYS A 113 -11.45 -22.80 -2.68
CA LYS A 113 -11.46 -22.20 -1.34
C LYS A 113 -10.20 -22.66 -0.61
N ILE A 114 -9.41 -21.71 -0.11
CA ILE A 114 -8.23 -21.99 0.71
C ILE A 114 -8.53 -21.40 2.10
N ASP A 115 -8.78 -22.28 3.07
CA ASP A 115 -9.08 -21.87 4.45
C ASP A 115 -7.77 -21.51 5.16
N ILE A 116 -7.38 -20.24 5.06
CA ILE A 116 -6.15 -19.70 5.64
C ILE A 116 -6.48 -19.07 7.00
N ASN A 117 -5.95 -19.66 8.07
CA ASN A 117 -6.08 -19.10 9.41
C ASN A 117 -5.31 -17.78 9.52
N ILE A 118 -5.99 -16.73 9.96
CA ILE A 118 -5.40 -15.38 10.13
C ILE A 118 -4.68 -15.33 11.49
N PRO A 119 -3.43 -14.85 11.57
CA PRO A 119 -2.71 -14.70 12.84
C PRO A 119 -3.45 -13.77 13.81
N LYS A 120 -3.44 -14.08 15.10
CA LYS A 120 -3.95 -13.17 16.12
C LYS A 120 -3.02 -11.97 16.31
N LEU A 121 -3.55 -10.87 16.85
CA LEU A 121 -2.75 -9.69 17.17
C LEU A 121 -1.60 -10.01 18.15
N ASP A 122 -1.82 -10.90 19.12
CA ASP A 122 -0.76 -11.38 20.04
C ASP A 122 0.41 -12.06 19.29
N ASP A 123 0.09 -13.04 18.44
CA ASP A 123 1.07 -13.80 17.67
C ASP A 123 1.85 -12.88 16.72
N PHE A 124 1.17 -11.93 16.09
CA PHE A 124 1.76 -10.94 15.19
C PHE A 124 2.68 -9.95 15.92
N ILE A 125 2.28 -9.44 17.08
CA ILE A 125 3.11 -8.56 17.92
C ILE A 125 4.35 -9.32 18.41
N HIS A 126 4.19 -10.56 18.89
CA HIS A 126 5.33 -11.38 19.35
C HIS A 126 6.30 -11.69 18.21
N LYS A 127 5.79 -12.08 17.03
CA LYS A 127 6.60 -12.30 15.81
C LYS A 127 7.37 -11.05 15.40
N SER A 128 6.72 -9.88 15.45
CA SER A 128 7.35 -8.59 15.16
C SER A 128 8.48 -8.28 16.15
N TYR A 129 8.24 -8.44 17.45
CA TYR A 129 9.26 -8.30 18.50
C TYR A 129 10.43 -9.26 18.33
N VAL A 130 10.18 -10.53 17.97
CA VAL A 130 11.23 -11.53 17.69
C VAL A 130 12.08 -11.14 16.49
N ASN A 131 11.50 -10.58 15.43
CA ASN A 131 12.26 -10.13 14.26
C ASN A 131 13.09 -8.88 14.53
N VAL A 132 12.54 -7.89 15.24
CA VAL A 132 13.33 -6.73 15.71
C VAL A 132 14.46 -7.17 16.64
N ALA A 133 14.18 -8.07 17.60
CA ALA A 133 15.18 -8.62 18.52
C ALA A 133 16.39 -9.22 17.79
N ARG A 134 16.16 -9.99 16.70
CA ARG A 134 17.21 -10.59 15.88
C ARG A 134 18.11 -9.56 15.16
N LYS A 135 17.57 -8.39 14.78
CA LYS A 135 18.36 -7.29 14.17
C LYS A 135 19.06 -6.45 15.25
N VAL A 136 18.33 -6.01 16.27
CA VAL A 136 18.87 -5.18 17.37
C VAL A 136 19.98 -5.90 18.12
N TYR A 137 19.91 -7.21 18.33
CA TYR A 137 20.98 -8.01 18.95
C TYR A 137 22.32 -7.93 18.19
N LYS A 138 22.28 -7.70 16.86
CA LYS A 138 23.48 -7.47 16.03
C LYS A 138 23.90 -6.00 16.07
N ASN A 139 22.94 -5.08 15.99
CA ASN A 139 23.17 -3.64 15.89
C ASN A 139 23.04 -2.94 17.27
N VAL A 140 23.76 -3.44 18.27
CA VAL A 140 23.62 -2.98 19.67
C VAL A 140 24.23 -1.61 19.92
N TYR A 141 25.17 -1.17 19.07
CA TYR A 141 25.74 0.20 19.08
C TYR A 141 24.67 1.30 18.95
N LEU A 142 23.48 0.98 18.41
CA LEU A 142 22.35 1.91 18.31
C LEU A 142 21.86 2.40 19.68
N PHE A 143 22.20 1.69 20.76
CA PHE A 143 21.84 2.01 22.14
C PHE A 143 23.07 2.45 22.98
N GLU A 144 24.19 2.85 22.36
CA GLU A 144 25.37 3.32 23.07
C GLU A 144 25.18 4.73 23.66
N ILE A 145 25.30 4.86 24.98
CA ILE A 145 25.06 6.10 25.75
C ILE A 145 26.14 7.15 25.52
N SER A 146 27.38 6.73 25.26
CA SER A 146 28.57 7.59 25.12
C SER A 146 28.67 8.35 23.78
N THR A 147 27.63 8.30 22.95
CA THR A 147 27.68 8.81 21.57
C THR A 147 27.32 10.30 21.44
N VAL A 148 27.93 10.96 20.45
CA VAL A 148 27.65 12.37 20.12
C VAL A 148 26.18 12.53 19.71
N PRO A 149 25.46 13.60 20.11
CA PRO A 149 24.02 13.75 19.83
C PRO A 149 23.60 13.60 18.35
N LEU A 150 24.46 14.00 17.40
CA LEU A 150 24.23 13.79 15.97
C LEU A 150 24.27 12.29 15.57
N GLN A 151 25.11 11.49 16.23
CA GLN A 151 25.12 10.03 16.05
C GLN A 151 23.91 9.39 16.73
N VAL A 152 23.50 9.85 17.92
CA VAL A 152 22.23 9.43 18.55
C VAL A 152 21.05 9.67 17.60
N GLN A 153 20.99 10.80 16.90
CA GLN A 153 19.94 11.07 15.90
C GLN A 153 20.00 10.08 14.72
N LYS A 154 21.19 9.80 14.19
CA LYS A 154 21.38 8.79 13.13
C LYS A 154 20.99 7.39 13.59
N HIS A 155 21.41 6.97 14.78
CA HIS A 155 21.09 5.68 15.37
C HIS A 155 19.57 5.52 15.59
N ASN A 156 18.86 6.57 16.01
CA ASN A 156 17.39 6.51 16.12
C ASN A 156 16.73 6.30 14.73
N ARG A 157 17.19 6.99 13.68
CA ARG A 157 16.69 6.79 12.31
C ARG A 157 17.02 5.40 11.75
N GLU A 158 18.21 4.89 12.02
CA GLU A 158 18.63 3.54 11.62
C GLU A 158 17.79 2.47 12.34
N LEU A 159 17.57 2.62 13.65
CA LEU A 159 16.67 1.78 14.44
C LEU A 159 15.24 1.81 13.89
N GLU A 160 14.74 2.98 13.48
CA GLU A 160 13.42 3.12 12.86
C GLU A 160 13.29 2.31 11.58
N ILE A 161 14.26 2.43 10.66
CA ILE A 161 14.31 1.67 9.40
C ILE A 161 14.39 0.16 9.68
N ILE A 162 15.21 -0.26 10.65
CA ILE A 162 15.32 -1.66 11.08
C ILE A 162 13.98 -2.19 11.61
N VAL A 163 13.27 -1.41 12.42
CA VAL A 163 11.96 -1.81 12.96
C VAL A 163 10.91 -1.91 11.86
N GLN A 164 10.86 -0.94 10.93
CA GLN A 164 9.95 -0.99 9.78
C GLN A 164 10.19 -2.23 8.90
N GLU A 165 11.45 -2.55 8.60
CA GLU A 165 11.82 -3.77 7.86
C GLU A 165 11.35 -5.04 8.60
N CYS A 166 11.53 -5.09 9.92
CA CYS A 166 11.13 -6.25 10.72
C CYS A 166 9.61 -6.45 10.82
N ILE A 167 8.82 -5.37 10.88
CA ILE A 167 7.36 -5.45 10.83
C ILE A 167 6.92 -5.99 9.46
N LEU A 168 7.48 -5.46 8.36
CA LEU A 168 7.18 -5.97 7.01
C LEU A 168 7.61 -7.42 6.81
N ASN A 169 8.70 -7.86 7.44
CA ASN A 169 9.11 -9.26 7.43
C ASN A 169 8.18 -10.14 8.27
N ALA A 170 7.70 -9.67 9.43
CA ALA A 170 6.71 -10.38 10.23
C ALA A 170 5.37 -10.59 9.47
N VAL A 171 4.91 -9.60 8.69
CA VAL A 171 3.73 -9.71 7.80
C VAL A 171 3.94 -10.72 6.65
N ARG A 172 5.20 -11.01 6.25
CA ARG A 172 5.51 -12.03 5.25
C ARG A 172 5.62 -13.43 5.89
N GLU A 173 6.33 -13.53 7.01
CA GLU A 173 6.54 -14.79 7.76
C GLU A 173 5.28 -15.30 8.49
N SER A 174 4.20 -14.52 8.52
CA SER A 174 2.90 -14.90 9.09
C SER A 174 1.96 -15.57 8.08
N ILE A 175 2.32 -15.56 6.79
CA ILE A 175 1.51 -16.08 5.69
C ILE A 175 2.05 -17.46 5.25
N PRO A 176 1.21 -18.51 5.17
CA PRO A 176 1.64 -19.86 4.81
C PRO A 176 1.84 -20.03 3.30
N ILE A 177 2.83 -19.32 2.73
CA ILE A 177 3.12 -19.30 1.29
C ILE A 177 3.28 -20.72 0.71
N GLU A 178 3.94 -21.62 1.43
CA GLU A 178 4.11 -23.02 1.01
C GLU A 178 2.79 -23.78 0.86
N SER A 179 1.80 -23.50 1.73
CA SER A 179 0.46 -24.10 1.67
C SER A 179 -0.33 -23.55 0.49
N ILE A 180 -0.26 -22.24 0.26
CA ILE A 180 -0.89 -21.55 -0.88
C ILE A 180 -0.32 -22.09 -2.20
N LEU A 181 1.02 -22.20 -2.30
CA LEU A 181 1.68 -22.75 -3.48
C LEU A 181 1.32 -24.23 -3.70
N ARG A 182 1.33 -25.07 -2.66
CA ARG A 182 0.93 -26.48 -2.78
C ARG A 182 -0.51 -26.61 -3.30
N ALA A 183 -1.45 -25.86 -2.75
CA ALA A 183 -2.85 -25.87 -3.20
C ALA A 183 -3.04 -25.47 -4.69
N TYR A 184 -2.08 -24.76 -5.29
CA TYR A 184 -2.04 -24.45 -6.72
C TYR A 184 -1.18 -25.39 -7.56
N MET A 185 -0.24 -26.14 -6.97
CA MET A 185 0.57 -27.15 -7.66
C MET A 185 -0.08 -28.55 -7.68
N ASP A 186 -1.00 -28.83 -6.75
CA ASP A 186 -1.78 -30.09 -6.69
C ASP A 186 -2.88 -30.17 -7.79
N GLU A 187 -2.61 -29.65 -8.99
CA GLU A 187 -3.43 -29.75 -10.21
C GLU A 187 -2.53 -30.02 -11.43
N THR A 188 -2.05 -31.25 -11.55
CA THR A 188 -1.46 -31.83 -12.79
C THR A 188 -2.25 -33.06 -13.27
N VAL A 189 -3.49 -33.19 -12.81
CA VAL A 189 -4.49 -34.13 -13.33
C VAL A 189 -5.69 -33.33 -13.84
N GLU A 190 -5.43 -32.51 -14.87
CA GLU A 190 -6.46 -32.27 -15.87
C GLU A 190 -6.52 -33.54 -16.72
N GLU A 191 -7.37 -34.49 -16.32
CA GLU A 191 -7.82 -35.51 -17.25
C GLU A 191 -8.62 -34.80 -18.34
N ASP A 192 -8.01 -34.67 -19.52
CA ASP A 192 -8.72 -34.44 -20.77
C ASP A 192 -9.65 -35.64 -21.01
N VAL A 193 -10.82 -35.62 -20.37
CA VAL A 193 -11.92 -36.53 -20.66
C VAL A 193 -12.44 -36.15 -22.04
N ILE A 194 -11.79 -36.72 -23.06
CA ILE A 194 -12.28 -36.73 -24.43
C ILE A 194 -13.56 -37.57 -24.40
N GLU A 195 -14.71 -36.91 -24.20
CA GLU A 195 -16.02 -37.54 -24.35
C GLU A 195 -16.17 -37.98 -25.82
N GLU A 196 -15.91 -39.26 -26.09
CA GLU A 196 -16.23 -39.88 -27.38
C GLU A 196 -17.74 -39.75 -27.62
N ILE A 197 -18.12 -38.80 -28.48
CA ILE A 197 -19.51 -38.59 -28.91
C ILE A 197 -19.97 -39.83 -29.69
N LYS A 198 -20.50 -40.82 -28.97
CA LYS A 198 -21.15 -42.00 -29.54
C LYS A 198 -22.57 -41.64 -29.92
N GLU A 199 -22.68 -41.06 -31.10
CA GLU A 199 -23.92 -40.73 -31.79
C GLU A 199 -24.80 -42.00 -31.93
N GLN A 200 -25.83 -42.13 -31.08
CA GLN A 200 -26.87 -43.13 -31.22
C GLN A 200 -28.17 -42.48 -31.69
N VAL A 201 -28.47 -42.70 -32.97
CA VAL A 201 -29.75 -42.33 -33.58
C VAL A 201 -30.85 -43.26 -33.06
N VAL A 202 -31.81 -42.73 -32.31
CA VAL A 202 -33.08 -43.37 -31.97
C VAL A 202 -34.22 -42.36 -32.17
N GLU A 203 -35.38 -42.86 -32.58
CA GLU A 203 -36.41 -42.07 -33.26
C GLU A 203 -37.43 -41.36 -32.35
N LYS A 204 -38.27 -40.51 -32.97
CA LYS A 204 -39.34 -39.74 -32.32
C LYS A 204 -40.50 -40.62 -31.85
N SER A 205 -41.00 -40.41 -30.64
CA SER A 205 -42.39 -40.74 -30.29
C SER A 205 -42.96 -39.86 -29.17
N ALA A 206 -44.10 -39.24 -29.44
CA ALA A 206 -45.04 -38.60 -28.52
C ALA A 206 -46.40 -38.49 -29.26
N PRO A 207 -47.56 -38.22 -28.59
CA PRO A 207 -47.81 -38.04 -27.15
C PRO A 207 -48.94 -38.97 -26.61
N GLU A 208 -49.37 -38.83 -25.35
CA GLU A 208 -50.82 -38.73 -25.00
C GLU A 208 -51.11 -38.20 -23.58
N ASN A 209 -52.41 -38.05 -23.21
CA ASN A 209 -52.91 -37.23 -22.10
C ASN A 209 -53.73 -37.99 -21.03
N ALA A 210 -53.64 -37.56 -19.76
CA ALA A 210 -54.72 -37.54 -18.74
C ALA A 210 -54.27 -36.60 -17.59
N ARG A 211 -55.00 -35.62 -17.01
CA ARG A 211 -56.43 -35.21 -16.88
C ARG A 211 -57.09 -35.59 -15.53
N GLY A 212 -57.57 -34.56 -14.82
CA GLY A 212 -58.33 -34.54 -13.55
C GLY A 212 -57.91 -33.27 -12.75
N GLU A 213 -58.71 -32.22 -12.47
CA GLU A 213 -60.09 -32.07 -11.93
C GLU A 213 -60.16 -32.40 -10.42
N SER A 214 -60.75 -31.61 -9.49
CA SER A 214 -61.33 -30.22 -9.42
C SER A 214 -61.29 -29.77 -7.92
N GLU A 215 -61.69 -28.59 -7.38
CA GLU A 215 -62.40 -27.34 -7.78
C GLU A 215 -61.47 -26.08 -7.57
N PHE A 216 -61.79 -24.79 -7.32
CA PHE A 216 -62.93 -23.96 -6.81
C PHE A 216 -63.23 -24.12 -5.29
N ILE A 217 -63.75 -23.14 -4.51
CA ILE A 217 -64.74 -22.04 -4.71
C ILE A 217 -64.33 -20.69 -4.03
N SER A 218 -64.43 -19.58 -4.80
CA SER A 218 -65.00 -18.22 -4.53
C SER A 218 -64.57 -17.32 -3.32
N GLU A 219 -64.78 -15.98 -3.29
CA GLU A 219 -65.46 -15.03 -4.22
C GLU A 219 -64.96 -13.55 -4.13
N VAL A 220 -64.79 -12.87 -5.27
CA VAL A 220 -65.24 -11.49 -5.65
C VAL A 220 -65.25 -10.39 -4.56
N LYS A 221 -64.55 -9.24 -4.69
CA LYS A 221 -64.67 -8.12 -5.69
C LYS A 221 -63.41 -7.22 -5.55
N ALA A 222 -63.02 -6.33 -6.48
CA ALA A 222 -63.67 -5.82 -7.69
C ALA A 222 -62.62 -5.55 -8.81
N LYS A 223 -63.08 -5.38 -10.06
CA LYS A 223 -62.24 -4.92 -11.18
C LYS A 223 -62.16 -3.39 -11.22
N ASP A 224 -61.07 -2.87 -11.80
CA ASP A 224 -61.03 -1.84 -12.87
C ASP A 224 -59.84 -0.88 -12.71
N LYS A 225 -58.68 -1.21 -13.34
CA LYS A 225 -57.70 -0.25 -13.94
C LYS A 225 -56.46 -0.86 -14.63
N GLU A 226 -56.58 -2.02 -15.29
CA GLU A 226 -55.55 -2.47 -16.23
C GLU A 226 -55.76 -1.83 -17.61
N ALA A 227 -55.06 -0.71 -17.88
CA ALA A 227 -55.14 -0.03 -19.18
C ALA A 227 -53.94 0.85 -19.58
N GLN A 228 -53.00 1.19 -18.67
CA GLN A 228 -52.05 2.30 -18.94
C GLN A 228 -50.57 2.08 -18.54
N ILE A 229 -50.17 0.94 -17.95
CA ILE A 229 -48.79 0.75 -17.43
C ILE A 229 -48.03 -0.41 -18.11
N ILE A 230 -48.29 -0.64 -19.42
CA ILE A 230 -47.57 -1.63 -20.26
C ILE A 230 -47.06 -0.96 -21.56
N LYS A 231 -46.56 0.29 -21.44
CA LYS A 231 -46.01 1.07 -22.58
C LYS A 231 -44.80 1.96 -22.25
N GLN A 232 -44.13 1.72 -21.13
CA GLN A 232 -42.93 2.48 -20.72
C GLN A 232 -41.79 1.59 -20.18
N ALA A 233 -41.84 0.29 -20.44
CA ALA A 233 -40.86 -0.69 -19.94
C ALA A 233 -39.89 -1.25 -21.01
N GLU A 234 -40.20 -1.08 -22.31
CA GLU A 234 -39.51 -1.80 -23.40
C GLU A 234 -38.43 -0.97 -24.12
N GLU A 235 -38.39 0.36 -23.96
CA GLU A 235 -37.42 1.23 -24.64
C GLU A 235 -36.09 1.44 -23.86
N ALA A 236 -35.98 0.89 -22.64
CA ALA A 236 -34.83 1.11 -21.75
C ALA A 236 -33.73 0.02 -21.81
N GLN A 237 -33.91 -1.07 -22.58
CA GLN A 237 -33.00 -2.23 -22.59
C GLN A 237 -32.16 -2.41 -23.87
N ALA A 238 -32.06 -1.39 -24.72
CA ALA A 238 -31.44 -1.52 -26.04
C ALA A 238 -30.34 -0.48 -26.38
N LEU A 239 -29.34 -0.24 -25.49
CA LEU A 239 -27.96 0.12 -25.92
C LEU A 239 -26.89 0.08 -24.79
N LYS A 240 -26.46 -1.11 -24.35
CA LYS A 240 -25.18 -1.30 -23.60
C LYS A 240 -24.48 -2.62 -23.96
N ASN A 241 -24.06 -2.77 -25.22
CA ASN A 241 -23.13 -3.84 -25.60
C ASN A 241 -22.27 -3.48 -26.84
N THR A 242 -21.44 -2.44 -26.72
CA THR A 242 -20.32 -2.14 -27.62
C THR A 242 -19.19 -1.47 -26.81
N GLY A 243 -17.94 -1.60 -27.30
CA GLY A 243 -16.73 -1.33 -26.52
C GLY A 243 -16.43 0.13 -26.17
N SER A 244 -15.42 0.28 -25.30
CA SER A 244 -14.80 1.51 -24.76
C SER A 244 -15.75 2.57 -24.17
N SER A 245 -15.73 2.68 -22.84
CA SER A 245 -16.27 3.82 -22.09
C SER A 245 -15.38 5.07 -22.25
N SER A 246 -15.30 5.58 -23.48
CA SER A 246 -14.66 6.87 -23.76
C SER A 246 -15.46 7.99 -23.08
N LEU A 247 -14.82 8.76 -22.19
CA LEU A 247 -15.44 9.94 -21.60
C LEU A 247 -15.73 10.97 -22.69
N LYS A 248 -17.01 11.28 -22.90
CA LYS A 248 -17.44 12.40 -23.73
C LYS A 248 -17.75 13.58 -22.81
N PHE A 249 -16.96 14.64 -22.94
CA PHE A 249 -17.21 15.90 -22.25
C PHE A 249 -18.36 16.64 -22.93
N ASN A 250 -19.15 17.39 -22.14
CA ASN A 250 -20.29 18.16 -22.66
C ASN A 250 -19.83 19.58 -23.03
N ASP A 251 -20.18 20.06 -24.22
CA ASP A 251 -19.75 21.37 -24.74
C ASP A 251 -20.54 22.57 -24.17
N VAL A 252 -21.40 22.36 -23.18
CA VAL A 252 -22.14 23.43 -22.48
C VAL A 252 -21.71 23.46 -21.02
N ASP A 253 -21.14 24.58 -20.62
CA ASP A 253 -20.68 24.85 -19.25
C ASP A 253 -21.66 25.81 -18.56
N ALA A 254 -21.89 25.62 -17.26
CA ALA A 254 -22.74 26.50 -16.46
C ALA A 254 -21.88 27.59 -15.79
N VAL A 255 -22.26 28.86 -15.99
CA VAL A 255 -21.59 30.04 -15.41
C VAL A 255 -22.56 30.86 -14.58
N LEU A 256 -22.06 31.61 -13.60
CA LEU A 256 -22.85 32.44 -12.72
C LEU A 256 -22.66 33.92 -13.06
N ASN A 257 -23.72 34.59 -13.48
CA ASN A 257 -23.69 36.03 -13.76
C ASN A 257 -23.77 36.87 -12.47
N ASP A 258 -23.36 38.14 -12.52
CA ASP A 258 -23.30 39.09 -11.39
C ASP A 258 -24.59 39.17 -10.53
N ASN A 259 -25.75 38.85 -11.12
CA ASN A 259 -27.04 38.78 -10.44
C ASN A 259 -27.32 37.41 -9.76
N ASN A 260 -26.27 36.61 -9.51
CA ASN A 260 -26.30 35.31 -8.84
C ASN A 260 -27.26 34.29 -9.49
N LYS A 261 -27.32 34.28 -10.83
CA LYS A 261 -28.11 33.35 -11.65
C LYS A 261 -27.21 32.53 -12.57
N GLU A 262 -27.55 31.26 -12.72
CA GLU A 262 -26.90 30.33 -13.63
C GLU A 262 -27.35 30.59 -15.08
N GLU A 263 -26.38 30.77 -15.98
CA GLU A 263 -26.58 30.77 -17.42
C GLU A 263 -25.70 29.68 -18.07
N PHE A 264 -26.22 29.07 -19.14
CA PHE A 264 -25.57 27.97 -19.84
C PHE A 264 -24.86 28.50 -21.08
N VAL A 265 -23.53 28.48 -21.08
CA VAL A 265 -22.70 29.00 -22.16
C VAL A 265 -22.12 27.86 -22.98
N ASN A 266 -22.23 27.97 -24.30
CA ASN A 266 -21.64 27.03 -25.25
C ASN A 266 -20.11 27.24 -25.29
N ALA A 267 -19.37 26.29 -24.71
CA ALA A 267 -17.93 26.30 -24.54
C ALA A 267 -17.35 25.01 -25.16
N PRO A 268 -17.24 24.94 -26.50
CA PRO A 268 -16.84 23.75 -27.22
C PRO A 268 -15.38 23.39 -26.95
N LYS A 269 -15.16 22.14 -26.53
CA LYS A 269 -13.84 21.63 -26.10
C LYS A 269 -13.04 21.06 -27.27
N SER A 270 -12.89 21.86 -28.33
CA SER A 270 -12.01 21.55 -29.47
C SER A 270 -10.53 21.79 -29.14
N LEU A 271 -9.64 21.06 -29.83
CA LEU A 271 -8.19 21.19 -29.62
C LEU A 271 -7.70 22.62 -29.89
N ASP A 272 -8.13 23.22 -31.00
CA ASP A 272 -7.73 24.58 -31.39
C ASP A 272 -8.10 25.61 -30.30
N ARG A 273 -9.29 25.48 -29.71
CA ARG A 273 -9.77 26.37 -28.65
C ARG A 273 -9.05 26.13 -27.32
N LEU A 274 -8.68 24.89 -27.00
CA LEU A 274 -7.83 24.60 -25.86
C LEU A 274 -6.41 25.16 -26.03
N GLU A 275 -5.84 25.10 -27.24
CA GLU A 275 -4.51 25.67 -27.53
C GLU A 275 -4.53 27.21 -27.43
N GLU A 276 -5.57 27.85 -27.96
CA GLU A 276 -5.80 29.30 -27.83
C GLU A 276 -5.92 29.74 -26.36
N ILE A 277 -6.72 29.03 -25.55
CA ILE A 277 -6.86 29.27 -24.11
C ILE A 277 -5.55 29.00 -23.35
N SER A 278 -4.75 28.05 -23.81
CA SER A 278 -3.43 27.75 -23.24
C SER A 278 -2.45 28.89 -23.50
N LYS A 279 -2.39 29.39 -24.74
CA LYS A 279 -1.56 30.55 -25.13
C LYS A 279 -1.94 31.80 -24.36
N MET A 280 -3.23 32.19 -24.36
CA MET A 280 -3.70 33.35 -23.58
C MET A 280 -3.34 33.26 -22.09
N ARG A 281 -3.53 32.11 -21.43
CA ARG A 281 -3.15 31.95 -20.01
C ARG A 281 -1.65 31.90 -19.78
N ASN A 282 -0.84 31.57 -20.78
CA ASN A 282 0.61 31.64 -20.67
C ASN A 282 1.15 33.05 -20.92
N GLU A 283 0.57 33.77 -21.88
CA GLU A 283 0.87 35.18 -22.15
C GLU A 283 0.44 36.08 -20.99
N GLN A 284 -0.71 35.81 -20.36
CA GLN A 284 -1.14 36.53 -19.16
C GLN A 284 -0.11 36.37 -18.03
N ARG A 285 0.25 35.14 -17.64
CA ARG A 285 1.28 34.90 -16.62
C ARG A 285 2.61 35.59 -16.95
N LYS A 286 3.08 35.46 -18.20
CA LYS A 286 4.33 36.09 -18.63
C LYS A 286 4.27 37.62 -18.56
N LYS A 287 3.09 38.21 -18.71
CA LYS A 287 2.88 39.65 -18.58
C LYS A 287 2.80 40.08 -17.12
N ASP A 288 2.12 39.30 -16.28
CA ASP A 288 2.09 39.49 -14.82
C ASP A 288 3.54 39.40 -14.26
N GLU A 289 4.34 38.45 -14.77
CA GLU A 289 5.79 38.27 -14.51
C GLU A 289 6.69 39.38 -15.10
N GLU A 290 6.19 40.23 -16.00
CA GLU A 290 6.93 41.36 -16.60
C GLU A 290 6.63 42.71 -15.93
N ASP A 291 5.49 42.85 -15.24
CA ASP A 291 5.13 44.04 -14.45
C ASP A 291 5.64 43.95 -12.98
N ASP A 292 5.98 42.76 -12.47
CA ASP A 292 6.57 42.55 -11.13
C ASP A 292 8.08 42.89 -11.10
N GLU A 293 8.48 43.90 -10.30
CA GLU A 293 9.90 44.21 -10.09
C GLU A 293 10.64 43.03 -9.41
N VAL A 294 11.76 42.59 -10.01
CA VAL A 294 12.57 41.47 -9.49
C VAL A 294 12.98 41.72 -8.04
N LEU A 295 12.43 40.93 -7.13
CA LEU A 295 12.60 41.06 -5.68
C LEU A 295 14.08 41.06 -5.27
N LYS A 296 14.61 42.25 -4.95
CA LYS A 296 15.89 42.42 -4.27
C LYS A 296 15.80 41.93 -2.83
N ILE A 297 16.12 40.66 -2.61
CA ILE A 297 16.16 40.02 -1.28
C ILE A 297 17.41 40.45 -0.49
N SER A 298 18.49 40.86 -1.16
CA SER A 298 19.71 41.41 -0.55
C SER A 298 20.48 42.30 -1.54
N ASP A 299 21.28 43.24 -1.02
CA ASP A 299 22.30 44.01 -1.76
C ASP A 299 23.72 43.42 -1.62
N GLN A 300 23.87 42.25 -1.01
CA GLN A 300 25.14 41.54 -0.87
C GLN A 300 25.18 40.32 -1.82
N ASP A 301 26.27 40.21 -2.58
CA ASP A 301 26.56 39.01 -3.39
C ASP A 301 26.77 37.80 -2.47
N VAL A 302 25.93 36.77 -2.62
CA VAL A 302 25.99 35.55 -1.82
C VAL A 302 26.84 34.50 -2.56
N GLU A 303 28.00 34.14 -2.00
CA GLU A 303 28.84 33.07 -2.54
C GLU A 303 28.17 31.70 -2.35
N LEU A 304 27.46 31.25 -3.39
CA LEU A 304 26.70 29.99 -3.39
C LEU A 304 27.56 28.72 -3.24
N GLY A 305 28.88 28.81 -3.35
CA GLY A 305 29.81 27.66 -3.31
C GLY A 305 29.89 26.90 -1.98
N SER A 306 29.17 27.33 -0.94
CA SER A 306 29.06 26.64 0.35
C SER A 306 27.76 25.82 0.51
N LEU A 307 26.78 25.99 -0.39
CA LEU A 307 25.64 25.08 -0.53
C LEU A 307 25.94 24.11 -1.68
N ASP A 308 25.68 22.82 -1.46
CA ASP A 308 26.17 21.71 -2.29
C ASP A 308 25.43 21.55 -3.64
N VAL A 309 25.44 22.61 -4.45
CA VAL A 309 24.90 22.68 -5.80
C VAL A 309 26.08 22.58 -6.77
N HIS A 310 26.25 21.41 -7.40
CA HIS A 310 27.32 21.19 -8.34
C HIS A 310 27.22 22.14 -9.56
N ILE A 311 28.23 22.97 -9.77
CA ILE A 311 28.34 23.86 -10.93
C ILE A 311 28.57 23.00 -12.19
N ILE A 312 27.52 22.86 -13.01
CA ILE A 312 27.58 22.10 -14.26
C ILE A 312 28.32 22.93 -15.32
N GLY A 313 29.64 22.75 -15.37
CA GLY A 313 30.53 23.46 -16.29
C GLY A 313 31.82 23.90 -15.60
N GLN A 314 32.66 22.94 -15.21
CA GLN A 314 34.01 23.26 -14.72
C GLN A 314 34.85 23.88 -15.86
N PRO A 315 35.56 25.00 -15.63
CA PRO A 315 36.56 25.48 -16.58
C PRO A 315 37.75 24.52 -16.63
N GLU A 316 38.37 24.39 -17.80
CA GLU A 316 39.51 23.48 -18.00
C GLU A 316 40.69 23.84 -17.09
N VAL A 317 41.08 22.91 -16.22
CA VAL A 317 42.29 23.05 -15.39
C VAL A 317 43.51 22.90 -16.28
N LYS A 318 44.18 24.01 -16.57
CA LYS A 318 45.50 24.01 -17.21
C LYS A 318 46.52 23.43 -16.23
N LEU A 319 47.03 22.25 -16.54
CA LEU A 319 48.18 21.66 -15.87
C LEU A 319 49.45 22.32 -16.41
N ASP A 320 50.28 22.90 -15.54
CA ASP A 320 51.62 23.34 -15.91
C ASP A 320 52.58 22.14 -15.87
N ASP A 321 53.23 21.83 -17.01
CA ASP A 321 54.18 20.71 -17.19
C ASP A 321 55.48 20.80 -16.34
N SER A 322 55.54 21.74 -15.39
CA SER A 322 56.67 21.99 -14.47
C SER A 322 56.99 20.83 -13.52
N PHE A 323 56.12 19.82 -13.43
CA PHE A 323 56.28 18.62 -12.58
C PHE A 323 56.73 17.35 -13.31
N LEU A 324 57.17 17.44 -14.57
CA LEU A 324 57.81 16.32 -15.26
C LEU A 324 59.20 16.02 -14.65
N LEU A 325 59.30 14.94 -13.87
CA LEU A 325 60.59 14.43 -13.38
C LEU A 325 61.43 13.92 -14.56
N ASN A 326 62.46 14.68 -14.95
CA ASN A 326 63.42 14.27 -15.97
C ASN A 326 64.53 13.34 -15.43
N ASP A 327 64.65 13.19 -14.11
CA ASP A 327 65.72 12.44 -13.45
C ASP A 327 65.33 10.97 -13.17
N ILE A 328 65.19 10.17 -14.25
CA ILE A 328 65.21 8.71 -14.16
C ILE A 328 66.57 8.21 -14.67
N GLU A 329 67.52 8.09 -13.76
CA GLU A 329 68.86 7.58 -14.06
C GLU A 329 68.81 6.05 -14.28
N ILE A 330 68.95 5.63 -15.54
CA ILE A 330 68.97 4.21 -15.91
C ILE A 330 70.40 3.67 -15.71
N LEU A 331 70.60 2.90 -14.65
CA LEU A 331 71.86 2.17 -14.41
C LEU A 331 72.01 0.99 -15.37
N THR A 332 73.14 0.96 -16.08
CA THR A 332 73.65 -0.17 -16.89
C THR A 332 74.91 -0.75 -16.28
#